data_AF-A0A5D2UQG9-F1
#
_entry.id   AF-A0A5D2UQG9-F1
#
_cell.length_a   1.000
_cell.length_b   1.000
_cell.length_c   1.000
_cell.angle_alpha   90.00
_cell.angle_beta   90.00
_cell.angle_gamma   90.00
#
_symmetry.space_group_name_H-M   'P 1'
#
loop_
_entity.id
_entity.type
_entity.pdbx_description
1 polymer ?
#
loop_
_entity_poly.entity_id
_entity_poly.type
_entity_poly.pdbx_seq_one_letter_code
_entity_poly.pdbx_strand_id
1 'polypeptide(L)' 'MLLQGGTGIPHLKWFGVEGEYSIMVIDLLGPSLEDLFNYCNRKFSLKMVLMLADQLISMPEVQCFW' A
#
# COMPACT_ATOMS: atom_id res chain seq x y z
N MET A 1 13.46 -1.47 -9.62
CA MET A 1 13.67 -0.23 -8.85
C MET A 1 12.92 1.00 -9.40
N LEU A 2 12.06 0.87 -10.43
CA LEU A 2 11.32 2.02 -11.00
C LEU A 2 10.15 2.52 -10.13
N LEU A 3 9.73 1.76 -9.11
CA LEU A 3 8.59 2.08 -8.23
C LEU A 3 8.99 2.45 -6.80
N GLN A 4 10.29 2.41 -6.45
CA GLN A 4 10.77 2.85 -5.14
C GLN A 4 10.69 4.38 -5.08
N GLY A 5 9.65 4.91 -4.44
CA GLY A 5 9.44 6.35 -4.24
C GLY A 5 8.07 6.87 -4.69
N GLY A 6 7.20 6.01 -5.23
CA GLY A 6 5.82 6.37 -5.52
C GLY A 6 5.03 6.57 -4.22
N THR A 7 4.23 7.64 -4.15
CA THR A 7 3.29 7.87 -3.04
C THR A 7 2.42 6.63 -2.83
N GLY A 8 2.52 6.00 -1.64
CA GLY A 8 1.76 4.79 -1.30
C GLY A 8 2.52 3.46 -1.47
N ILE A 9 3.77 3.46 -1.94
CA ILE A 9 4.59 2.25 -2.07
C ILE A 9 5.64 2.20 -0.95
N PRO A 10 5.63 1.20 -0.05
CA PRO A 10 6.65 1.07 0.99
C PRO A 10 8.03 0.88 0.37
N HIS A 11 9.04 1.58 0.88
CA HIS A 11 10.40 1.40 0.40
C HIS A 11 10.95 0.05 0.84
N LEU A 12 11.47 -0.71 -0.14
CA LEU A 12 12.24 -1.92 0.12
C LEU A 12 13.62 -1.56 0.69
N LYS A 13 13.83 -1.76 1.98
CA LYS A 13 15.13 -1.51 2.62
C LYS A 13 16.14 -2.60 2.30
N TRP A 14 15.69 -3.85 2.26
CA TRP A 14 16.56 -4.99 2.01
C TRP A 14 15.79 -6.17 1.46
N PHE A 15 16.42 -6.91 0.55
CA PHE A 15 15.93 -8.19 0.05
C PHE A 15 17.12 -9.13 -0.06
N GLY A 16 16.97 -10.33 0.46
CA GLY A 16 18.01 -11.35 0.40
C GLY A 16 17.43 -12.74 0.63
N VAL A 17 18.17 -13.75 0.21
CA VAL A 17 17.83 -15.15 0.45
C VAL A 17 18.88 -15.71 1.40
N GLU A 18 18.44 -16.24 2.53
CA GLU A 18 19.29 -16.89 3.50
C GLU A 18 18.89 -18.38 3.60
N GLY A 19 19.73 -19.24 3.02
CA GLY A 19 19.41 -20.66 2.84
C GLY A 19 18.25 -20.86 1.85
N GLU A 20 17.15 -21.46 2.34
CA GLU A 20 15.92 -21.68 1.56
C GLU A 20 14.84 -20.61 1.82
N TYR A 21 15.12 -19.61 2.66
CA TYR A 21 14.16 -18.59 3.04
C TYR A 21 14.45 -17.27 2.34
N SER A 22 13.41 -16.69 1.73
CA SER A 22 13.47 -15.33 1.20
C SER A 22 13.06 -14.33 2.28
N ILE A 23 13.94 -13.39 2.58
CA ILE A 23 13.74 -12.36 3.60
C ILE A 23 13.60 -11.01 2.90
N MET A 24 12.55 -10.28 3.26
CA MET A 24 12.24 -8.97 2.71
C MET A 24 11.99 -7.99 3.84
N VAL A 25 12.76 -6.90 3.86
CA VAL A 25 12.61 -5.80 4.82
C VAL A 25 12.02 -4.61 4.07
N ILE A 26 10.79 -4.26 4.44
CA ILE A 26 10.07 -3.08 3.95
C ILE A 26 9.81 -2.11 5.09
N ASP A 27 9.46 -0.88 4.77
CA ASP A 27 8.95 0.05 5.77
C ASP A 27 7.67 -0.48 6.44
N LEU A 28 7.57 -0.22 7.74
CA LEU A 28 6.40 -0.58 8.51
C LEU A 28 5.22 0.28 8.03
N LEU A 29 4.25 -0.38 7.39
CA LEU A 29 2.98 0.24 7.03
C LEU A 29 2.06 0.32 8.25
N GLY A 30 1.15 1.29 8.22
CA GLY A 30 0.13 1.47 9.24
C GLY A 30 -0.92 0.33 9.25
N PRO A 31 -2.00 0.49 10.04
CA PRO A 31 -3.09 -0.48 10.12
C PRO A 31 -3.68 -0.76 8.73
N SER A 32 -4.14 -1.99 8.53
CA SER A 32 -4.72 -2.40 7.26
C SER A 32 -6.05 -1.65 6.99
N LEU A 33 -6.47 -1.61 5.72
CA LEU A 33 -7.80 -1.09 5.38
C LEU A 33 -8.92 -1.86 6.09
N GLU A 34 -8.70 -3.14 6.40
CA GLU A 34 -9.64 -3.96 7.16
C GLU A 34 -9.74 -3.50 8.62
N ASP A 35 -8.61 -3.16 9.25
CA ASP A 35 -8.60 -2.59 10.60
C ASP A 35 -9.32 -1.24 10.64
N LEU A 36 -9.10 -0.40 9.62
CA LEU A 36 -9.82 0.87 9.45
C LEU A 36 -11.31 0.65 9.19
N PHE A 37 -11.68 -0.38 8.44
CA PHE A 37 -13.08 -0.74 8.18
C PHE A 37 -13.80 -1.19 9.45
N ASN A 38 -13.11 -2.00 10.27
CA ASN A 38 -13.61 -2.43 11.58
C ASN A 38 -13.72 -1.24 12.54
N TYR A 39 -12.75 -0.32 12.55
CA TYR A 39 -12.82 0.92 13.34
C TYR A 39 -14.02 1.79 12.93
N CYS A 40 -14.36 1.84 11.65
CA CYS A 40 -15.50 2.57 11.13
C CYS A 40 -16.83 1.81 11.18
N ASN A 41 -16.94 0.79 12.04
CA ASN A 41 -18.20 0.08 12.26
C ASN A 41 -18.77 -0.54 10.97
N ARG A 42 -17.87 -1.00 10.08
CA ARG A 42 -18.16 -1.62 8.77
C ARG A 42 -18.90 -0.69 7.79
N LYS A 43 -18.84 0.62 7.99
CA LYS A 43 -19.39 1.62 7.06
C LYS A 43 -18.36 2.71 6.80
N PHE A 44 -17.80 2.74 5.59
CA PHE A 44 -17.06 3.90 5.13
C PHE A 44 -18.03 5.02 4.73
N SER A 45 -17.73 6.25 5.16
CA SER A 45 -18.43 7.42 4.62
C SER A 45 -18.05 7.61 3.15
N LEU A 46 -18.94 8.24 2.37
CA LEU A 46 -18.69 8.50 0.94
C LEU A 46 -17.37 9.26 0.73
N LYS A 47 -17.04 10.18 1.65
CA LYS A 47 -15.76 10.91 1.68
C LYS A 47 -14.56 9.97 1.79
N MET A 48 -14.62 8.96 2.66
CA MET A 48 -13.49 8.05 2.84
C MET A 48 -13.32 7.11 1.65
N VAL A 49 -14.44 6.64 1.07
CA VAL A 49 -14.41 5.85 -0.18
C VAL A 49 -13.79 6.66 -1.32
N LEU A 50 -14.16 7.94 -1.46
CA LEU A 50 -13.62 8.81 -2.50
C LEU A 50 -12.12 9.08 -2.32
N MET A 51 -11.68 9.30 -1.08
CA MET A 51 -10.25 9.47 -0.77
C MET A 51 -9.43 8.22 -1.07
N LEU A 52 -9.97 7.03 -0.78
CA LEU A 52 -9.31 5.76 -1.13
C LEU A 52 -9.27 5.54 -2.64
N ALA A 53 -10.36 5.84 -3.36
CA ALA A 53 -10.41 5.74 -4.80
C ALA A 53 -9.37 6.66 -5.47
N ASP A 54 -9.26 7.91 -5.00
CA ASP A 54 -8.26 8.87 -5.49
C ASP A 54 -6.83 8.38 -5.28
N GLN A 55 -6.53 7.83 -4.09
CA GLN A 55 -5.22 7.24 -3.79
C GLN A 55 -4.90 6.04 -4.67
N LEU A 56 -5.88 5.16 -4.94
CA LEU A 56 -5.71 3.99 -5.80
C LEU A 56 -5.52 4.38 -7.27
N ILE A 57 -6.23 5.40 -7.75
CA ILE A 57 -6.10 5.91 -9.12
C ILE A 57 -4.78 6.65 -9.32
N SER A 58 -4.34 7.42 -8.31
CA SER A 58 -3.07 8.15 -8.33
C SER A 58 -1.84 7.24 -8.21
N MET A 59 -2.01 5.93 -8.00
CA MET A 59 -0.90 5.00 -7.94
C MET A 59 -0.24 4.91 -9.34
N PRO A 60 1.06 5.19 -9.47
CA PRO A 60 1.71 5.34 -10.78
C PRO A 60 1.63 4.09 -11.65
N GLU A 61 1.55 2.92 -11.01
CA GLU A 61 1.37 1.64 -11.72
C GLU A 61 0.01 1.58 -12.45
N VAL A 62 -1.07 2.11 -11.88
CA VAL A 62 -2.38 2.15 -12.54
C VAL A 62 -2.38 3.20 -13.65
N GLN A 63 -1.76 4.35 -13.42
CA GLN A 63 -1.72 5.44 -14.40
C GLN A 63 -0.88 5.12 -15.65
N CYS A 64 0.17 4.30 -15.55
CA CYS A 64 0.94 3.88 -16.74
C CYS A 64 0.17 2.89 -17.64
N PHE A 65 -0.97 2.34 -17.19
CA PHE A 65 -1.83 1.44 -17.96
C PHE A 65 -3.08 2.12 -18.55
N TRP A 66 -3.30 3.42 -18.28
CA TRP A 66 -4.35 4.25 -18.90
C TRP A 66 -3.74 5.31 -19.81
#